data_AF-A0A6C0DC03-F1
#
_entry.id   AF-A0A6C0DC03-F1
#
_cell.length_a   1.000
_cell.length_b   1.000
_cell.length_c   1.000
_cell.angle_alpha   90.00
_cell.angle_beta   90.00
_cell.angle_gamma   90.00
#
_symmetry.space_group_name_H-M   'P 1'
#
loop_
_entity.id
_entity.type
_entity.pdbx_description
1 polymer ?
#
loop_
_entity_poly.entity_id
_entity_poly.type
_entity_poly.pdbx_seq_one_letter_code
_entity_poly.pdbx_strand_id
1 'polypeptide(L)' 'MKKSDLYHIHLMMRAKSNLEGIPQNCPKTEEYNTILAMITDYIDKNCKHLIVSDSIDVSCDESRTIYYCEYCSKTFDKM' A
#
# COMPACT_ATOMS: atom_id res chain seq x y z
N MET A 1 -10.64 -11.98 -5.45
CA MET A 1 -10.74 -11.98 -3.96
C MET A 1 -12.21 -11.82 -3.57
N LYS A 2 -12.69 -12.30 -2.40
CA LYS A 2 -14.11 -12.07 -2.03
C LYS A 2 -14.32 -10.59 -1.73
N LYS A 3 -15.52 -10.07 -2.01
CA LYS A 3 -15.84 -8.63 -1.84
C LYS A 3 -15.65 -8.16 -0.39
N SER A 4 -15.97 -9.00 0.60
CA SER A 4 -15.74 -8.75 2.03
C SER A 4 -14.27 -8.50 2.36
N ASP A 5 -13.38 -9.33 1.82
CA ASP A 5 -11.95 -9.27 2.12
C ASP A 5 -11.34 -8.00 1.54
N LEU A 6 -11.82 -7.57 0.36
CA LEU A 6 -11.40 -6.32 -0.27
C LEU A 6 -11.79 -5.09 0.57
N TYR A 7 -12.96 -5.09 1.22
CA TYR A 7 -13.32 -4.01 2.15
C TYR A 7 -12.34 -3.92 3.33
N HIS A 8 -11.93 -5.06 3.90
CA HIS A 8 -10.94 -5.06 4.98
C HIS A 8 -9.59 -4.53 4.51
N ILE A 9 -9.12 -4.95 3.32
CA ILE A 9 -7.88 -4.43 2.72
C ILE A 9 -7.95 -2.92 2.53
N HIS A 10 -9.05 -2.39 1.98
CA HIS A 10 -9.21 -0.94 1.80
C HIS A 10 -9.25 -0.17 3.14
N LEU A 11 -9.89 -0.71 4.17
CA LEU A 11 -9.91 -0.10 5.50
C LEU A 11 -8.52 -0.10 6.14
N MET A 12 -7.78 -1.21 6.03
CA MET A 12 -6.42 -1.31 6.54
C MET A 12 -5.46 -0.40 5.80
N MET A 13 -5.60 -0.27 4.47
CA MET A 13 -4.85 0.70 3.67
C MET A 13 -5.09 2.14 4.15
N ARG A 14 -6.35 2.51 4.40
CA ARG A 14 -6.69 3.85 4.93
C ARG A 14 -6.10 4.07 6.32
N ALA A 15 -6.20 3.07 7.20
CA ALA A 15 -5.59 3.15 8.52
C ALA A 15 -4.08 3.34 8.42
N LYS A 16 -3.40 2.54 7.58
CA LYS A 16 -1.97 2.67 7.29
C LYS A 16 -1.61 4.07 6.81
N SER A 17 -2.28 4.59 5.79
CA SER A 17 -2.00 5.93 5.24
C SER A 17 -2.17 7.05 6.27
N ASN A 18 -3.20 6.96 7.12
CA ASN A 18 -3.40 7.93 8.19
C ASN A 18 -2.28 7.88 9.23
N LEU A 19 -1.78 6.69 9.55
CA LEU A 19 -0.70 6.50 10.51
C LEU A 19 0.67 6.91 9.93
N GLU A 20 0.91 6.64 8.65
CA GLU A 20 2.13 7.07 7.95
C GLU A 20 2.17 8.58 7.73
N GLY A 21 1.02 9.25 7.66
CA GLY A 21 0.91 10.70 7.50
C GLY A 21 1.41 11.54 8.67
N ILE A 22 1.76 10.92 9.81
CA ILE A 22 2.40 11.65 10.92
C ILE A 22 3.80 12.11 10.50
N PRO A 23 4.11 13.42 10.63
CA PRO A 23 5.43 13.97 10.32
C PRO A 23 6.58 13.22 10.99
N GLN A 24 7.70 13.03 10.27
CA GLN A 24 8.87 12.29 10.77
C GLN A 24 9.51 12.91 12.01
N ASN A 25 9.34 14.22 12.20
CA ASN A 25 9.83 14.94 13.38
C ASN A 25 8.93 14.78 14.62
N CYS A 26 7.82 14.05 14.53
CA CYS A 26 6.99 13.69 15.67
C CYS A 26 7.48 12.35 16.25
N PRO A 27 7.86 12.27 17.54
CA PRO A 27 8.28 11.03 18.15
C PRO A 27 7.15 9.99 18.12
N LYS A 28 7.43 8.83 17.51
CA LYS A 28 6.51 7.67 17.50
C LYS A 28 6.93 6.73 18.62
N THR A 29 5.96 6.31 19.43
CA THR A 29 6.21 5.29 20.46
C THR A 29 6.46 3.93 19.81
N GLU A 30 7.09 3.03 20.55
CA GLU A 30 7.27 1.64 20.09
C GLU A 30 5.93 0.94 19.80
N GLU A 31 4.92 1.19 20.64
CA GLU A 31 3.56 0.69 20.44
C GLU A 31 2.96 1.18 19.11
N TYR A 32 3.15 2.47 18.79
CA TYR A 32 2.68 3.04 17.54
C TYR A 32 3.33 2.36 16.33
N ASN A 33 4.64 2.17 16.36
CA ASN A 33 5.38 1.49 15.29
C ASN A 33 4.93 0.03 15.16
N THR A 34 4.63 -0.62 16.28
CA THR A 34 4.12 -1.99 16.31
C THR A 34 2.76 -2.09 15.61
N ILE A 35 1.83 -1.18 15.90
CA ILE A 35 0.51 -1.14 15.24
C ILE A 35 0.68 -0.96 13.72
N LEU A 36 1.53 -0.03 13.29
CA LEU A 36 1.77 0.23 11.87
C LEU A 36 2.38 -0.99 11.17
N ALA A 37 3.32 -1.68 11.82
CA ALA A 37 3.90 -2.92 11.32
C ALA A 37 2.84 -4.02 11.19
N MET A 38 1.99 -4.21 12.21
CA MET A 38 0.92 -5.21 12.19
C MET A 38 -0.11 -4.97 11.08
N ILE A 39 -0.47 -3.71 10.82
CA ILE A 39 -1.37 -3.35 9.71
C ILE A 39 -0.72 -3.69 8.36
N THR A 40 0.56 -3.33 8.19
CA THR A 40 1.31 -3.64 6.97
C THR A 40 1.39 -5.15 6.74
N ASP A 41 1.72 -5.92 7.77
CA ASP A 41 1.75 -7.38 7.76
C ASP A 41 0.39 -7.99 7.40
N TYR A 42 -0.69 -7.45 7.96
CA TYR A 42 -2.04 -7.90 7.66
C TYR A 42 -2.36 -7.74 6.17
N ILE A 43 -2.06 -6.56 5.60
CA ILE A 43 -2.31 -6.28 4.18
C ILE A 43 -1.50 -7.25 3.32
N ASP A 44 -0.21 -7.43 3.60
CA ASP A 44 0.67 -8.31 2.82
C ASP A 44 0.26 -9.78 2.89
N LYS A 45 -0.22 -10.26 4.04
CA LYS A 45 -0.64 -11.67 4.22
C LYS A 45 -2.01 -11.96 3.61
N ASN A 46 -2.92 -10.99 3.60
CA ASN A 46 -4.33 -11.20 3.26
C ASN A 46 -4.72 -10.67 1.88
N CYS A 47 -3.96 -9.73 1.32
CA CYS A 47 -4.20 -9.24 -0.02
C CYS A 47 -3.78 -10.31 -1.04
N LYS A 48 -4.77 -10.88 -1.75
CA LYS A 48 -4.49 -11.70 -2.93
C LYS A 48 -4.14 -10.75 -4.09
N HIS A 49 -2.90 -10.28 -4.10
CA HIS A 49 -2.44 -9.21 -4.97
C HIS A 49 -2.88 -9.43 -6.42
N LEU A 50 -3.67 -8.48 -6.94
CA LEU A 50 -3.98 -8.40 -8.36
C LEU A 50 -3.01 -7.41 -8.97
N ILE A 51 -1.88 -7.92 -9.47
CA ILE A 51 -0.83 -7.11 -10.08
C ILE A 51 -1.30 -6.67 -11.47
N VAL A 52 -1.39 -5.37 -11.65
CA VAL A 52 -1.65 -4.70 -12.92
C VAL A 52 -0.45 -3.85 -13.29
N SER A 53 -0.36 -3.49 -14.57
CA SER A 53 0.68 -2.59 -15.08
C SER A 53 0.04 -1.34 -15.66
N ASP A 54 0.60 -0.18 -15.38
CA ASP A 54 0.26 1.09 -16.04
C ASP A 54 1.50 1.75 -16.63
N SER A 55 1.28 2.53 -17.68
CA SER A 55 2.28 3.48 -18.20
C SER A 55 2.01 4.85 -17.60
N ILE A 56 2.95 5.36 -16.82
CA ILE A 56 2.89 6.72 -16.26
C ILE A 56 3.85 7.64 -16.98
N ASP A 57 3.44 8.88 -17.21
CA ASP A 57 4.33 9.92 -17.73
C ASP A 57 5.23 10.40 -16.59
N VAL A 58 6.54 10.34 -16.79
CA VAL A 58 7.57 10.78 -15.82
C VAL A 58 8.12 12.15 -16.22
N SER A 59 8.15 12.44 -17.53
CA SER A 59 8.45 13.75 -18.10
C SER A 59 7.67 13.95 -19.40
N CYS A 60 7.80 15.11 -20.06
CA CYS A 60 7.08 15.38 -21.32
C CYS A 60 7.37 14.36 -22.43
N ASP A 61 8.55 13.73 -22.40
CA ASP A 61 9.02 12.83 -23.46
C ASP A 61 9.28 11.40 -22.96
N GLU A 62 9.11 11.13 -21.66
CA GLU A 62 9.44 9.84 -21.05
C GLU A 62 8.25 9.28 -20.27
N SER A 63 7.89 8.04 -20.59
CA SER A 63 6.95 7.24 -19.82
C SER A 63 7.65 6.04 -19.18
N ARG A 64 7.09 5.57 -18.06
CA ARG A 64 7.57 4.41 -17.33
C ARG A 64 6.43 3.44 -17.08
N THR A 65 6.67 2.16 -17.35
CA THR A 65 5.78 1.10 -16.89
C THR A 65 6.02 0.86 -15.40
N ILE A 66 4.93 0.93 -14.63
CA ILE A 66 4.90 0.55 -13.21
C ILE A 66 4.02 -0.68 -13.03
N TYR A 67 4.35 -1.50 -12.04
CA TYR A 67 3.56 -2.67 -11.66
C TYR A 67 3.07 -2.47 -10.23
N TYR A 68 1.77 -2.61 -10.01
CA TYR A 68 1.19 -2.42 -8.69
C TYR A 68 -0.03 -3.31 -8.46
N CYS A 69 -0.35 -3.56 -7.20
CA CYS A 69 -1.57 -4.26 -6.84
C CYS A 69 -2.76 -3.30 -6.92
N GLU A 70 -3.78 -3.61 -7.72
CA GLU A 70 -5.00 -2.80 -7.84
C GLU A 70 -5.74 -2.63 -6.50
N TYR A 71 -5.60 -3.60 -5.58
CA TYR A 71 -6.33 -3.60 -4.31
C TYR A 71 -5.64 -2.87 -3.16
N CYS A 72 -4.31 -2.89 -3.11
CA CYS A 72 -3.55 -2.35 -1.98
C CYS A 72 -2.44 -1.40 -2.40
N SER A 73 -2.34 -1.07 -3.69
CA SER A 73 -1.39 -0.09 -4.23
C SER A 73 0.10 -0.39 -3.97
N LYS A 74 0.43 -1.60 -3.46
CA LYS A 74 1.81 -2.05 -3.32
C LYS A 74 2.44 -2.15 -4.70
N THR A 75 3.61 -1.57 -4.88
CA THR A 75 4.37 -1.62 -6.14
C THR A 75 5.29 -2.84 -6.19
N PHE A 76 5.61 -3.26 -7.40
CA PHE A 76 6.46 -4.42 -7.70
C PHE A 76 7.48 -4.05 -8.79
N ASP A 77 8.65 -4.67 -8.76
CA ASP A 77 9.71 -4.41 -9.76
C ASP A 77 9.37 -4.98 -11.14
N LYS A 78 8.55 -6.04 -11.19
CA LYS A 78 8.09 -6.73 -12.40
C LYS A 78 6.86 -7.60 -12.11
N MET A 79 6.16 -8.00 -13.17
CA MET A 79 5.03 -8.96 -13.14
C MET A 79 5.48 -10.39 -12.80
#